data_AF-A0A2Z5R2N3-F1
#
_entry.id   AF-A0A2Z5R2N3-F1
#
_cell.length_a   1.000
_cell.length_b   1.000
_cell.length_c   1.000
_cell.angle_alpha   90.00
_cell.angle_beta   90.00
_cell.angle_gamma   90.00
#
_symmetry.space_group_name_H-M   'P 1'
#
loop_
_entity.id
_entity.type
_entity.pdbx_description
1 polymer ?
#
loop_
_entity_poly.entity_id
_entity_poly.type
_entity_poly.pdbx_seq_one_letter_code
_entity_poly.pdbx_strand_id
1 'polypeptide(L)'
;MELAAGQSWHEHHSVHPVVVQALKGKIDFRVKGQSVILVPGKPIHVTADLLHSLTALEDSTLMVTMLTGESHPDAKPTVEFDEI
;
A
#
# COMPACT_ATOMS: atom_id res chain seq x y z
N MET A 1 -0.64 3.17 13.17
CA MET A 1 -2.09 3.20 12.91
C MET A 1 -2.66 1.89 13.38
N GLU A 2 -3.72 1.94 14.18
CA GLU A 2 -4.44 0.74 14.62
C GLU A 2 -5.60 0.46 13.66
N LEU A 3 -5.74 -0.81 13.28
CA LEU A 3 -6.81 -1.32 12.43
C LEU A 3 -7.48 -2.49 13.13
N ALA A 4 -8.80 -2.41 13.31
CA ALA A 4 -9.57 -3.57 13.76
C ALA A 4 -9.63 -4.62 12.64
N ALA A 5 -9.79 -5.90 12.99
CA ALA A 5 -10.03 -6.95 12.01
C ALA A 5 -11.23 -6.60 11.10
N GLY A 6 -11.03 -6.73 9.79
CA GLY A 6 -11.99 -6.36 8.75
C GLY A 6 -11.97 -4.88 8.35
N GLN A 7 -11.29 -4.01 9.09
CA GLN A 7 -11.14 -2.60 8.69
C GLN A 7 -10.30 -2.51 7.41
N SER A 8 -10.80 -1.72 6.46
CA SER A 8 -10.17 -1.55 5.15
C SER A 8 -10.00 -0.09 4.79
N TRP A 9 -8.95 0.18 4.03
CA TRP A 9 -8.78 1.43 3.28
C TRP A 9 -8.93 1.09 1.81
N HIS A 10 -9.96 1.69 1.21
CA HIS A 10 -10.26 1.56 -0.22
C HIS A 10 -9.08 2.05 -1.07
N GLU A 11 -9.12 1.77 -2.37
CA GLU A 11 -8.04 2.11 -3.28
C GLU A 11 -7.69 3.60 -3.22
N HIS A 12 -6.40 3.89 -3.00
CA HIS A 12 -5.83 5.24 -2.86
C HIS A 12 -4.36 5.24 -3.28
N HIS A 13 -3.74 6.42 -3.26
CA HIS A 13 -2.31 6.59 -3.51
C HIS A 13 -1.70 7.63 -2.56
N SER A 14 -0.37 7.71 -2.57
CA SER A 14 0.40 8.77 -1.90
C SER A 14 1.28 9.47 -2.92
N VAL A 15 1.43 10.79 -2.76
CA VAL A 15 2.29 11.63 -3.60
C VAL A 15 3.79 11.39 -3.38
N HIS A 16 4.16 10.71 -2.29
CA HIS A 16 5.53 10.29 -2.02
C HIS A 16 5.61 8.77 -2.05
N PRO A 17 6.77 8.18 -2.42
CA PRO A 17 7.01 6.76 -2.20
C PRO A 17 6.85 6.43 -0.72
N VAL A 18 6.30 5.27 -0.42
CA VAL A 18 6.05 4.81 0.95
C VAL A 18 6.61 3.42 1.20
N VAL A 19 7.10 3.20 2.41
CA VAL A 19 7.30 1.87 2.96
C VAL A 19 6.16 1.58 3.92
N VAL A 20 5.41 0.51 3.67
CA VAL A 20 4.31 0.05 4.51
C VAL A 20 4.74 -1.22 5.24
N GLN A 21 4.51 -1.29 6.54
CA GLN A 21 4.80 -2.48 7.34
C GLN A 21 3.74 -2.72 8.41
N ALA A 22 3.39 -3.99 8.61
CA ALA A 22 2.69 -4.42 9.81
C ALA A 22 3.70 -4.49 10.97
N LEU A 23 3.40 -3.83 12.09
CA LEU A 23 4.12 -4.00 13.36
C LEU A 23 3.47 -5.12 14.20
N LYS A 24 2.18 -5.37 13.99
CA LYS A 24 1.39 -6.45 14.61
C LYS A 24 0.30 -6.89 13.63
N GLY A 25 -0.12 -8.15 13.73
CA GLY A 25 -1.28 -8.69 13.02
C GLY A 25 -0.96 -9.13 11.60
N LYS A 26 -1.98 -9.07 10.74
CA LYS A 26 -1.92 -9.54 9.36
C LYS A 26 -2.80 -8.68 8.47
N ILE A 27 -2.25 -8.23 7.34
CA ILE A 27 -2.93 -7.31 6.42
C ILE A 27 -2.87 -7.89 5.01
N ASP A 28 -4.01 -7.95 4.33
CA ASP A 28 -4.08 -8.14 2.89
C ASP A 28 -3.85 -6.79 2.21
N PHE A 29 -2.67 -6.61 1.64
CA PHE A 29 -2.29 -5.41 0.91
C PHE A 29 -2.42 -5.68 -0.59
N ARG A 30 -3.25 -4.91 -1.29
CA ARG A 30 -3.48 -5.07 -2.73
C ARG A 30 -2.82 -3.94 -3.51
N VAL A 31 -2.06 -4.32 -4.54
CA VAL A 31 -1.34 -3.40 -5.43
C VAL A 31 -1.09 -4.09 -6.77
N LYS A 32 -1.22 -3.37 -7.89
CA LYS A 32 -1.04 -3.91 -9.26
C LYS A 32 -1.84 -5.20 -9.54
N GLY A 33 -3.07 -5.28 -9.03
CA GLY A 33 -3.92 -6.47 -9.19
C GLY A 33 -3.47 -7.70 -8.41
N GLN A 34 -2.43 -7.58 -7.58
CA GLN A 34 -1.89 -8.65 -6.75
C GLN A 34 -2.22 -8.42 -5.28
N SER A 35 -2.38 -9.51 -4.52
CA SER A 35 -2.49 -9.49 -3.06
C SER A 35 -1.16 -9.91 -2.44
N VAL A 36 -0.70 -9.13 -1.46
CA VAL A 36 0.51 -9.37 -0.68
C VAL A 36 0.12 -9.38 0.79
N ILE A 37 0.41 -10.49 1.48
CA ILE A 37 0.15 -10.60 2.92
C ILE A 37 1.30 -9.96 3.69
N LEU A 38 1.02 -8.83 4.34
CA LEU A 38 1.95 -8.17 5.24
C LEU A 38 1.79 -8.75 6.65
N VAL A 39 2.92 -9.15 7.22
CA VAL A 39 3.08 -9.59 8.61
C VAL A 39 4.32 -8.90 9.19
N PRO A 40 4.48 -8.85 10.52
CA PRO A 40 5.67 -8.28 11.15
C PRO A 40 6.99 -8.78 10.54
N GLY A 41 7.88 -7.84 10.23
CA GLY A 41 9.17 -8.11 9.60
C GLY A 41 9.15 -8.23 8.07
N LYS A 42 8.00 -8.04 7.41
CA LYS A 42 7.87 -8.05 5.94
C LYS A 42 7.29 -6.74 5.42
N PRO A 43 8.12 -5.68 5.27
CA PRO A 43 7.68 -4.43 4.68
C PRO A 43 7.48 -4.56 3.16
N ILE A 44 6.68 -3.66 2.59
CA ILE A 44 6.55 -3.43 1.15
C ILE A 44 6.90 -1.98 0.84
N HIS A 45 7.66 -1.77 -0.23
CA HIS A 45 7.89 -0.45 -0.81
C HIS A 45 6.91 -0.21 -1.96
N VAL A 46 6.28 0.96 -1.97
CA VAL A 46 5.29 1.38 -2.96
C VAL A 46 5.75 2.72 -3.52
N THR A 47 5.90 2.79 -4.84
CA THR A 47 6.30 4.02 -5.52
C THR A 47 5.20 5.09 -5.42
N ALA A 48 5.57 6.36 -5.57
CA ALA A 48 4.61 7.45 -5.64
C ALA A 48 3.49 7.17 -6.66
N ASP A 49 2.28 7.63 -6.36
CA ASP A 49 1.08 7.57 -7.20
C ASP A 49 0.58 6.18 -7.59
N LEU A 50 1.25 5.11 -7.14
CA LEU A 50 0.80 3.75 -7.39
C LEU A 50 -0.42 3.42 -6.52
N LEU A 51 -1.55 3.13 -7.17
CA LEU A 51 -2.79 2.76 -6.48
C LEU A 51 -2.62 1.48 -5.66
N HIS A 52 -3.11 1.54 -4.42
CA HIS A 52 -3.11 0.42 -3.48
C HIS A 52 -4.29 0.49 -2.52
N SER A 53 -4.64 -0.66 -1.95
CA SER A 53 -5.65 -0.78 -0.89
C SER A 53 -5.17 -1.76 0.17
N LEU A 54 -5.82 -1.75 1.33
CA LEU A 54 -5.53 -2.71 2.38
C LEU A 54 -6.77 -3.11 3.15
N THR A 55 -6.76 -4.34 3.65
CA THR A 55 -7.73 -4.86 4.62
C THR A 55 -6.98 -5.57 5.74
N ALA A 56 -7.25 -5.19 6.99
CA ALA A 56 -6.74 -5.91 8.15
C ALA A 56 -7.46 -7.27 8.27
N LEU A 57 -6.71 -8.36 8.21
CA LEU A 57 -7.25 -9.72 8.41
C LEU A 57 -7.36 -10.10 9.89
N GLU A 58 -6.56 -9.43 10.73
CA GLU A 58 -6.52 -9.53 12.19
C GLU A 58 -6.41 -8.10 12.76
N ASP A 59 -6.67 -7.90 14.05
CA ASP A 59 -6.34 -6.63 14.72
C ASP A 59 -4.85 -6.32 14.52
N SER A 60 -4.58 -5.21 13.83
CA SER A 60 -3.27 -4.93 13.26
C SER A 60 -2.80 -3.53 13.61
N THR A 61 -1.48 -3.40 13.78
CA THR A 61 -0.81 -2.11 13.87
C THR A 61 0.03 -1.92 12.61
N LEU A 62 -0.24 -0.88 11.85
CA LEU A 62 0.44 -0.54 10.61
C LEU A 62 1.28 0.73 10.76
N MET A 63 2.50 0.71 10.22
CA MET A 63 3.36 1.88 10.09
C MET A 63 3.57 2.18 8.60
N VAL A 64 3.45 3.47 8.27
CA VAL A 64 3.77 4.00 6.94
C VAL A 64 4.92 4.98 7.12
N THR A 65 5.98 4.80 6.35
CA THR A 65 7.11 5.73 6.27
C THR A 65 7.11 6.37 4.89
N MET A 66 6.93 7.68 4.82
CA MET A 66 7.00 8.44 3.57
C MET A 66 8.44 8.82 3.26
N LEU A 67 8.88 8.59 2.03
CA LEU A 67 10.21 8.90 1.54
C LEU A 67 10.18 10.24 0.78
N THR A 68 10.13 11.35 1.51
CA THR A 68 9.89 12.69 0.94
C THR A 68 11.04 13.26 0.12
N GLY A 69 12.23 12.68 0.22
CA GLY A 69 13.41 13.05 -0.56
C GLY A 69 13.67 12.14 -1.77
N GLU A 70 12.90 11.07 -1.95
CA GLU A 70 13.03 10.21 -3.12
C GLU A 70 12.19 10.73 -4.28
N SER A 71 12.79 10.73 -5.47
CA SER A 71 12.13 11.04 -6.73
C SER A 71 12.11 9.79 -7.59
N HIS A 72 10.95 9.45 -8.12
CA HIS A 72 10.79 8.41 -9.12
C HIS A 72 10.11 9.01 -10.35
N PRO A 73 10.29 8.42 -11.55
CA PRO A 73 9.42 8.70 -12.67
C PRO A 73 7.97 8.44 -12.25
N ASP A 74 7.03 9.25 -12.74
CA ASP A 74 5.61 9.14 -12.42
C ASP A 74 5.10 7.71 -12.62
N ALA A 75 4.17 7.27 -11.76
CA ALA A 75 3.52 5.98 -11.93
C ALA A 75 2.81 5.96 -13.30
N LYS A 76 3.18 4.98 -14.14
CA LYS A 76 2.41 4.73 -15.36
C LYS A 76 1.01 4.25 -14.97
N PRO A 77 -0.06 4.82 -15.52
CA PRO A 77 -1.42 4.35 -15.26
C PRO A 77 -1.52 2.84 -15.54
N THR A 78 -2.23 2.11 -14.68
CA THR A 78 -2.45 0.65 -14.81
C THR A 78 -3.30 0.29 -16.04
N VAL A 79 -3.89 1.29 -16.70
CA VAL A 79 -4.68 1.13 -17.93
C VAL A 79 -4.16 2.14 -18.95
N GLU A 80 -3.59 1.65 -20.05
CA GLU A 80 -3.42 2.44 -21.26
C GLU A 80 -4.82 2.63 -21.86
N PHE A 81 -5.33 3.86 -21.82
CA PHE A 81 -6.49 4.21 -22.62
C PHE A 81 -5.97 4.34 -24.05
N ASP A 82 -6.04 3.25 -24.82
CA ASP A 82 -5.93 3.35 -26.27
C ASP A 82 -7.02 4.32 -26.75
N GLU A 83 -6.57 5.38 -27.42
CA GLU A 83 -7.40 6.45 -27.98
C GLU A 83 -8.54 5.86 -28.84
N ILE A 84 -9.77 6.29 -28.57
CA ILE A 84 -10.95 6.08 -29.44
C ILE A 84 -10.94 7.13 -30.54
#